data_AF-A0A7W1JDI6-F1
#
_entry.id   AF-A0A7W1JDI6-F1
#
_cell.length_a   1.000
_cell.length_b   1.000
_cell.length_c   1.000
_cell.angle_alpha   90.00
_cell.angle_beta   90.00
_cell.angle_gamma   90.00
#
_symmetry.space_group_name_H-M   'P 1'
#
loop_
_entity.id
_entity.type
_entity.pdbx_description
1 polymer ?
#
loop_
_entity_poly.entity_id
_entity_poly.type
_entity_poly.pdbx_seq_one_letter_code
_entity_poly.pdbx_strand_id
1 'polypeptide(L)'
;MQSRIAKLFPLALLTLVGITILIPIGRAQKSGAAFSPNIPKTWDEAAFKEWATPVAGLNVRPTHISVKEYYALPVENLKTYPVYYPGREPAGYWEMLQKVGPQPLIEPAKLRSEADWIEAGRNVFEAAENFTFRTFDPELIAAARNRATFGDNRPPLPGGTIPLLMWVPTKQGVALSLANCAACHQPYRPDGTSVPGAPTTSMRFSFANVNELRGRIRSINSLVDGGAPFFMGSAPLGMWLYQASAVPWRKDAANEQWKDMTEAEYNLIRDAFRASGGTPRWNGSLHYPAKTPDLIGIEDRKYIDHTATHLHRGIGDLMRYAALVSFAEDADFGPHRMLSGGTKRVQARLPDEALYALALYIYSLKPPPNPNPFDEQARAGERTFARTCAGCHTPPLYTNNQLTLAEGFTPPQDKPASLDVLPLSVGTDPGLALKTRKGTGYYKVPSLKGVWYRGRYLHDGSVASLEEMFNPDRLKDTHVPGGFIPAGVKTRAIKGHEFGLSLSAEERAELIAFLRTL
;
A
#
# COMPACT_ATOMS: atom_id res chain seq x y z
N MET A 1 -0.78 22.77 78.29
CA MET A 1 -0.13 22.14 79.46
C MET A 1 -0.77 20.77 79.67
N GLN A 2 0.02 19.70 79.42
CA GLN A 2 -0.08 18.30 79.90
C GLN A 2 -1.27 17.41 79.45
N SER A 3 -1.10 16.34 78.64
CA SER A 3 -0.49 14.98 78.89
C SER A 3 -1.55 13.96 79.38
N ARG A 4 -1.65 12.65 79.07
CA ARG A 4 -0.91 11.56 78.35
C ARG A 4 -1.86 10.32 78.32
N ILE A 5 -1.97 9.52 77.24
CA ILE A 5 -1.36 8.18 76.93
C ILE A 5 -1.65 6.97 77.86
N ALA A 6 -2.15 5.86 77.25
CA ALA A 6 -1.82 4.40 77.39
C ALA A 6 -3.09 3.50 77.41
N LYS A 7 -3.45 2.69 76.40
CA LYS A 7 -2.97 1.37 75.88
C LYS A 7 -3.15 0.14 76.81
N LEU A 8 -3.97 -0.84 76.36
CA LEU A 8 -3.74 -2.32 76.21
C LEU A 8 -4.96 -3.19 76.59
N PHE A 9 -5.31 -4.18 75.76
CA PHE A 9 -5.90 -5.51 76.07
C PHE A 9 -5.96 -6.37 74.76
N PRO A 10 -6.08 -7.72 74.79
CA PRO A 10 -5.06 -8.60 74.22
C PRO A 10 -5.55 -9.56 73.12
N LEU A 11 -4.54 -10.28 72.61
CA LEU A 11 -4.45 -11.40 71.69
C LEU A 11 -5.49 -12.54 71.88
N ALA A 12 -6.02 -13.05 70.76
CA ALA A 12 -6.42 -14.45 70.62
C ALA A 12 -6.14 -14.92 69.19
N LEU A 13 -5.34 -15.99 69.09
CA LEU A 13 -4.84 -16.64 67.88
C LEU A 13 -5.79 -17.79 67.50
N LEU A 14 -6.24 -17.88 66.24
CA LEU A 14 -7.02 -18.99 65.72
C LEU A 14 -6.38 -19.50 64.42
N THR A 15 -5.84 -20.70 64.49
CA THR A 15 -5.27 -21.48 63.38
C THR A 15 -6.39 -22.12 62.57
N LEU A 16 -6.45 -21.86 61.26
CA LEU A 16 -7.34 -22.54 60.32
C LEU A 16 -6.52 -23.42 59.37
N VAL A 17 -6.77 -24.72 59.40
CA VAL A 17 -6.25 -25.71 58.45
C VAL A 17 -7.07 -25.62 57.16
N GLY A 18 -6.44 -25.18 56.07
CA GLY A 18 -7.06 -25.13 54.74
C GLY A 18 -6.96 -26.46 54.01
N ILE A 19 -8.11 -27.08 53.73
CA ILE A 19 -8.25 -28.24 52.84
C ILE A 19 -8.26 -27.73 51.39
N THR A 20 -7.22 -28.03 50.63
CA THR A 20 -7.14 -27.68 49.20
C THR A 20 -7.92 -28.70 48.37
N ILE A 21 -9.13 -28.34 47.95
CA ILE A 21 -9.88 -29.08 46.93
C ILE A 21 -9.28 -28.72 45.57
N LEU A 22 -8.50 -29.64 44.98
CA LEU A 22 -8.05 -29.58 43.59
C LEU A 22 -9.25 -29.79 42.67
N ILE A 23 -9.87 -28.71 42.21
CA ILE A 23 -10.78 -28.73 41.07
C ILE A 23 -9.90 -28.81 39.82
N PRO A 24 -9.96 -29.88 39.01
CA PRO A 24 -9.31 -29.87 37.72
C PRO A 24 -10.05 -28.83 36.87
N ILE A 25 -9.40 -27.70 36.58
CA ILE A 25 -9.82 -26.81 35.51
C ILE A 25 -9.53 -27.56 34.21
N GLY A 26 -10.43 -28.49 33.87
CA GLY A 26 -10.51 -29.01 32.52
C GLY A 26 -10.78 -27.82 31.62
N ARG A 27 -9.78 -27.43 30.83
CA ARG A 27 -10.05 -26.72 29.57
C ARG A 27 -11.01 -27.63 28.82
N ALA A 28 -12.30 -27.32 28.89
CA ALA A 28 -13.25 -27.83 27.93
C ALA A 28 -12.70 -27.43 26.56
N GLN A 29 -12.11 -28.41 25.89
CA GLN A 29 -11.71 -28.33 24.50
C GLN A 29 -13.00 -27.99 23.78
N LYS A 30 -13.21 -26.70 23.43
CA LYS A 30 -14.28 -26.31 22.53
C LYS A 30 -14.13 -27.26 21.35
N SER A 31 -15.12 -28.13 21.17
CA SER A 31 -15.22 -28.96 19.98
C SER A 31 -14.97 -28.02 18.81
N GLY A 32 -13.87 -28.25 18.09
CA GLY A 32 -13.44 -27.41 16.98
C GLY A 32 -14.52 -27.45 15.92
N ALA A 33 -15.45 -26.50 15.95
CA ALA A 33 -16.24 -26.19 14.79
C ALA A 33 -15.22 -25.88 13.69
N ALA A 34 -15.24 -26.68 12.62
CA ALA A 34 -14.37 -26.47 11.48
C ALA A 34 -14.53 -25.01 11.03
N PHE A 35 -13.41 -24.31 10.82
CA PHE A 35 -13.45 -22.93 10.37
C PHE A 35 -14.17 -22.89 9.02
N SER A 36 -15.34 -22.23 8.98
CA SER A 36 -16.12 -22.03 7.78
C SER A 36 -16.10 -20.53 7.46
N PRO A 37 -15.34 -20.10 6.43
CA PRO A 37 -15.24 -18.69 6.12
C PRO A 37 -16.55 -18.17 5.56
N ASN A 38 -17.01 -17.02 6.07
CA ASN A 38 -18.05 -16.25 5.42
C ASN A 38 -17.39 -15.35 4.37
N ILE A 39 -17.34 -15.81 3.12
CA ILE A 39 -16.70 -15.11 2.00
C ILE A 39 -17.72 -14.17 1.37
N PRO A 40 -17.61 -12.84 1.54
CA PRO A 40 -18.51 -11.90 0.88
C PRO A 40 -18.23 -11.87 -0.61
N LYS A 41 -19.24 -11.48 -1.40
CA LYS A 41 -19.03 -11.13 -2.81
C LYS A 41 -18.08 -9.94 -2.91
N THR A 42 -17.03 -10.08 -3.71
CA THR A 42 -16.08 -8.97 -3.95
C THR A 42 -16.79 -7.79 -4.59
N TRP A 43 -17.54 -8.01 -5.67
CA TRP A 43 -18.34 -6.99 -6.35
C TRP A 43 -19.78 -7.07 -5.86
N ASP A 44 -20.18 -6.12 -5.03
CA ASP A 44 -21.50 -6.08 -4.43
C ASP A 44 -22.14 -4.69 -4.61
N GLU A 45 -23.35 -4.68 -5.16
CA GLU A 45 -24.03 -3.44 -5.53
C GLU A 45 -24.44 -2.61 -4.31
N ALA A 46 -24.86 -3.27 -3.22
CA ALA A 46 -25.22 -2.58 -1.99
C ALA A 46 -23.99 -1.92 -1.35
N ALA A 47 -22.83 -2.60 -1.40
CA ALA A 47 -21.59 -2.09 -0.87
C ALA A 47 -21.10 -0.82 -1.59
N PHE A 48 -21.36 -0.66 -2.89
CA PHE A 48 -20.86 0.48 -3.69
C PHE A 48 -21.40 1.85 -3.25
N LYS A 49 -22.66 1.92 -2.79
CA LYS A 49 -23.39 3.18 -2.58
C LYS A 49 -22.61 4.24 -1.78
N GLU A 50 -21.88 3.78 -0.76
CA GLU A 50 -21.12 4.63 0.16
C GLU A 50 -19.62 4.32 0.15
N TRP A 51 -19.13 3.47 -0.77
CA TRP A 51 -17.76 2.98 -0.69
C TRP A 51 -16.72 4.00 -1.13
N ALA A 52 -16.91 4.59 -2.31
CA ALA A 52 -15.95 5.51 -2.92
C ALA A 52 -16.30 6.97 -2.58
N THR A 53 -15.38 7.72 -2.00
CA THR A 53 -15.56 9.15 -1.71
C THR A 53 -15.67 9.95 -3.01
N PRO A 54 -16.61 10.92 -3.12
CA PRO A 54 -16.70 11.77 -4.30
C PRO A 54 -15.39 12.53 -4.58
N VAL A 55 -15.05 12.68 -5.87
CA VAL A 55 -13.86 13.45 -6.27
C VAL A 55 -14.13 14.95 -6.11
N ALA A 56 -13.15 15.69 -5.58
CA ALA A 56 -13.31 17.10 -5.19
C ALA A 56 -13.78 17.99 -6.34
N GLY A 57 -13.23 17.77 -7.53
CA GLY A 57 -13.47 18.65 -8.69
C GLY A 57 -14.84 18.50 -9.34
N LEU A 58 -15.59 17.44 -9.02
CA LEU A 58 -16.89 17.16 -9.64
C LEU A 58 -18.01 16.88 -8.63
N ASN A 59 -17.67 16.56 -7.38
CA ASN A 59 -18.60 15.98 -6.40
C ASN A 59 -19.34 14.73 -6.94
N VAL A 60 -18.64 13.90 -7.71
CA VAL A 60 -19.17 12.60 -8.21
C VAL A 60 -18.29 11.46 -7.72
N ARG A 61 -18.90 10.30 -7.50
CA ARG A 61 -18.16 9.06 -7.21
C ARG A 61 -17.61 8.47 -8.53
N PRO A 62 -16.44 7.82 -8.52
CA PRO A 62 -15.98 7.02 -9.65
C PRO A 62 -17.01 5.96 -10.01
N THR A 63 -17.17 5.65 -11.29
CA THR A 63 -17.98 4.50 -11.71
C THR A 63 -17.20 3.21 -11.56
N HIS A 64 -17.94 2.11 -11.54
CA HIS A 64 -17.38 0.76 -11.51
C HIS A 64 -18.10 -0.07 -12.56
N ILE A 65 -17.40 -1.06 -13.09
CA ILE A 65 -18.06 -2.08 -13.91
C ILE A 65 -19.21 -2.73 -13.15
N SER A 66 -20.25 -3.08 -13.88
CA SER A 66 -21.42 -3.71 -13.29
C SER A 66 -21.06 -5.04 -12.61
N VAL A 67 -21.83 -5.44 -11.60
CA VAL A 67 -21.68 -6.75 -10.95
C VAL A 67 -21.78 -7.89 -11.97
N LYS A 68 -22.69 -7.77 -12.94
CA LYS A 68 -22.83 -8.74 -14.04
C LYS A 68 -21.55 -8.83 -14.88
N GLU A 69 -20.97 -7.69 -15.25
CA GLU A 69 -19.74 -7.65 -16.03
C GLU A 69 -18.55 -8.21 -15.23
N TYR A 70 -18.39 -7.84 -13.96
CA TYR A 70 -17.33 -8.36 -13.09
C TYR A 70 -17.40 -9.89 -13.00
N TYR A 71 -18.57 -10.46 -12.69
CA TYR A 71 -18.70 -11.91 -12.53
C TYR A 71 -18.70 -12.67 -13.86
N ALA A 72 -18.86 -12.00 -15.00
CA ALA A 72 -18.65 -12.57 -16.33
C ALA A 72 -17.16 -12.65 -16.72
N LEU A 73 -16.26 -11.95 -16.01
CA LEU A 73 -14.82 -12.06 -16.27
C LEU A 73 -14.33 -13.50 -15.99
N PRO A 74 -13.49 -14.06 -16.88
CA PRO A 74 -12.80 -15.31 -16.63
C PRO A 74 -12.05 -15.31 -15.30
N VAL A 75 -12.20 -16.41 -14.54
CA VAL A 75 -11.44 -16.62 -13.31
C VAL A 75 -10.04 -17.14 -13.65
N GLU A 76 -9.03 -16.38 -13.24
CA GLU A 76 -7.62 -16.75 -13.29
C GLU A 76 -7.17 -17.15 -11.87
N ASN A 77 -6.83 -18.42 -11.70
CA ASN A 77 -6.34 -18.99 -10.44
C ASN A 77 -5.05 -19.78 -10.72
N LEU A 78 -4.06 -19.15 -11.36
CA LEU A 78 -2.84 -19.82 -11.80
C LEU A 78 -1.71 -19.67 -10.78
N LYS A 79 -1.16 -20.81 -10.36
CA LYS A 79 0.06 -20.88 -9.59
C LYS A 79 1.22 -20.38 -10.44
N THR A 80 2.03 -19.51 -9.84
CA THR A 80 3.27 -19.03 -10.46
C THR A 80 4.48 -19.60 -9.76
N TYR A 81 5.63 -19.47 -10.42
CA TYR A 81 6.88 -20.01 -9.96
C TYR A 81 7.96 -18.93 -10.05
N PRO A 82 8.93 -18.87 -9.12
CA PRO A 82 9.93 -17.83 -9.13
C PRO A 82 10.85 -17.91 -10.35
N VAL A 83 11.31 -16.78 -10.84
CA VAL A 83 12.43 -16.74 -11.79
C VAL A 83 13.74 -16.79 -11.01
N TYR A 84 14.61 -17.74 -11.36
CA TYR A 84 15.94 -17.85 -10.75
C TYR A 84 16.95 -17.00 -11.50
N TYR A 85 17.89 -16.44 -10.75
CA TYR A 85 19.07 -15.86 -11.36
C TYR A 85 19.81 -16.93 -12.18
N PRO A 86 20.21 -16.66 -13.43
CA PRO A 86 20.86 -17.66 -14.28
C PRO A 86 22.07 -18.32 -13.59
N GLY A 87 22.08 -19.66 -13.54
CA GLY A 87 23.06 -20.46 -12.80
C GLY A 87 22.70 -20.76 -11.33
N ARG A 88 21.59 -20.21 -10.82
CA ARG A 88 21.00 -20.56 -9.51
C ARG A 88 19.72 -21.39 -9.63
N GLU A 89 19.25 -21.58 -10.86
CA GLU A 89 18.08 -22.40 -11.18
C GLU A 89 18.32 -23.87 -10.76
N PRO A 90 17.38 -24.52 -10.03
CA PRO A 90 17.49 -25.95 -9.73
C PRO A 90 17.55 -26.79 -11.01
N ALA A 91 18.31 -27.90 -10.97
CA ALA A 91 18.43 -28.79 -12.12
C ALA A 91 17.04 -29.32 -12.55
N GLY A 92 16.74 -29.24 -13.86
CA GLY A 92 15.47 -29.71 -14.42
C GLY A 92 14.28 -28.77 -14.22
N TYR A 93 14.48 -27.58 -13.61
CA TYR A 93 13.39 -26.67 -13.26
C TYR A 93 12.65 -26.14 -14.48
N TRP A 94 13.38 -25.68 -15.50
CA TRP A 94 12.76 -25.17 -16.72
C TRP A 94 11.98 -26.26 -17.47
N GLU A 95 12.53 -27.46 -17.57
CA GLU A 95 11.86 -28.62 -18.19
C GLU A 95 10.60 -29.03 -17.41
N MET A 96 10.62 -28.90 -16.08
CA MET A 96 9.45 -29.11 -15.24
C MET A 96 8.37 -28.06 -15.54
N LEU A 97 8.73 -26.77 -15.60
CA LEU A 97 7.77 -25.70 -15.90
C LEU A 97 7.09 -25.90 -17.25
N GLN A 98 7.83 -26.38 -18.25
CA GLN A 98 7.28 -26.68 -19.58
C GLN A 98 6.28 -27.83 -19.58
N LYS A 99 6.29 -28.72 -18.57
CA LYS A 99 5.46 -29.93 -18.50
C LYS A 99 4.35 -29.89 -17.45
N VAL A 100 4.50 -29.07 -16.41
CA VAL A 100 3.59 -29.07 -15.24
C VAL A 100 2.18 -28.58 -15.57
N GLY A 101 2.03 -27.79 -16.65
CA GLY A 101 0.76 -27.18 -17.03
C GLY A 101 0.21 -26.22 -15.97
N PRO A 102 -1.00 -25.67 -16.16
CA PRO A 102 -1.62 -24.77 -15.19
C PRO A 102 -1.99 -25.53 -13.90
N GLN A 103 -1.59 -24.98 -12.75
CA GLN A 103 -1.94 -25.47 -11.42
C GLN A 103 -2.70 -24.37 -10.65
N PRO A 104 -3.58 -24.72 -9.70
CA PRO A 104 -4.32 -23.73 -8.93
C PRO A 104 -3.40 -22.91 -8.00
N LEU A 105 -3.56 -21.57 -7.99
CA LEU A 105 -2.88 -20.70 -7.02
C LEU A 105 -3.37 -20.99 -5.59
N ILE A 106 -4.68 -21.17 -5.43
CA ILE A 106 -5.30 -21.66 -4.21
C ILE A 106 -6.31 -22.77 -4.48
N GLU A 107 -6.53 -23.63 -3.49
CA GLU A 107 -7.51 -24.72 -3.53
C GLU A 107 -8.48 -24.59 -2.34
N PRO A 108 -9.51 -23.72 -2.41
CA PRO A 108 -10.42 -23.42 -1.29
C PRO A 108 -11.01 -24.67 -0.61
N ALA A 109 -11.34 -25.69 -1.40
CA ALA A 109 -11.92 -26.95 -0.91
C ALA A 109 -10.99 -27.75 0.01
N LYS A 110 -9.68 -27.45 0.03
CA LYS A 110 -8.68 -28.08 0.90
C LYS A 110 -8.38 -27.28 2.17
N LEU A 111 -8.86 -26.04 2.28
CA LEU A 111 -8.61 -25.15 3.42
C LEU A 111 -9.62 -25.47 4.54
N ARG A 112 -9.13 -25.80 5.74
CA ARG A 112 -9.93 -26.29 6.88
C ARG A 112 -9.84 -25.42 8.13
N SER A 113 -8.83 -24.55 8.20
CA SER A 113 -8.56 -23.66 9.32
C SER A 113 -8.33 -22.22 8.85
N GLU A 114 -8.49 -21.24 9.76
CA GLU A 114 -8.12 -19.85 9.49
C GLU A 114 -6.65 -19.72 9.07
N ALA A 115 -5.75 -20.51 9.68
CA ALA A 115 -4.34 -20.55 9.33
C ALA A 115 -4.13 -21.04 7.88
N ASP A 116 -4.91 -22.01 7.41
CA ASP A 116 -4.85 -22.46 6.01
C ASP A 116 -5.25 -21.34 5.04
N TRP A 117 -6.27 -20.55 5.41
CA TRP A 117 -6.72 -19.40 4.63
C TRP A 117 -5.71 -18.25 4.63
N ILE A 118 -5.08 -17.96 5.77
CA ILE A 118 -4.00 -16.98 5.88
C ILE A 118 -2.80 -17.42 5.03
N GLU A 119 -2.42 -18.69 5.06
CA GLU A 119 -1.31 -19.22 4.26
C GLU A 119 -1.64 -19.23 2.76
N ALA A 120 -2.86 -19.58 2.38
CA ALA A 120 -3.35 -19.40 1.01
C ALA A 120 -3.29 -17.92 0.59
N GLY A 121 -3.65 -17.01 1.50
CA GLY A 121 -3.56 -15.57 1.29
C GLY A 121 -2.14 -15.05 1.12
N ARG A 122 -1.18 -15.59 1.87
CA ARG A 122 0.25 -15.34 1.70
C ARG A 122 0.70 -15.73 0.29
N ASN A 123 0.28 -16.91 -0.17
CA ASN A 123 0.56 -17.35 -1.54
C ASN A 123 -0.07 -16.41 -2.58
N VAL A 124 -1.31 -15.93 -2.38
CA VAL A 124 -1.90 -14.93 -3.29
C VAL A 124 -1.11 -13.61 -3.25
N PHE A 125 -0.71 -13.14 -2.07
CA PHE A 125 0.04 -11.88 -1.92
C PHE A 125 1.39 -11.90 -2.64
N GLU A 126 2.14 -13.00 -2.48
CA GLU A 126 3.49 -13.18 -3.01
C GLU A 126 3.49 -13.62 -4.49
N ALA A 127 2.52 -14.44 -4.89
CA ALA A 127 2.54 -15.17 -6.15
C ALA A 127 1.37 -14.86 -7.09
N ALA A 128 0.45 -13.94 -6.77
CA ALA A 128 -0.47 -13.44 -7.77
C ALA A 128 0.28 -12.57 -8.78
N GLU A 129 0.18 -12.95 -10.06
CA GLU A 129 0.73 -12.16 -11.14
C GLU A 129 -0.10 -10.91 -11.44
N ASN A 130 0.52 -9.96 -12.12
CA ASN A 130 -0.16 -8.87 -12.78
C ASN A 130 -0.49 -9.29 -14.22
N PHE A 131 -1.77 -9.55 -14.48
CA PHE A 131 -2.26 -10.06 -15.76
C PHE A 131 -1.86 -9.22 -16.98
N THR A 132 -1.68 -7.90 -16.83
CA THR A 132 -1.28 -7.06 -17.97
C THR A 132 0.19 -7.26 -18.36
N PHE A 133 1.03 -7.78 -17.47
CA PHE A 133 2.44 -8.07 -17.74
C PHE A 133 2.71 -9.49 -18.23
N ARG A 134 1.67 -10.34 -18.32
CA ARG A 134 1.83 -11.70 -18.86
C ARG A 134 2.27 -11.63 -20.31
N THR A 135 3.34 -12.33 -20.65
CA THR A 135 3.88 -12.39 -22.02
C THR A 135 4.44 -13.77 -22.35
N PHE A 136 4.24 -14.17 -23.61
CA PHE A 136 4.79 -15.38 -24.22
C PHE A 136 5.91 -15.06 -25.21
N ASP A 137 6.40 -13.82 -25.22
CA ASP A 137 7.44 -13.38 -26.14
C ASP A 137 8.73 -14.19 -25.92
N PRO A 138 9.23 -14.90 -26.94
CA PRO A 138 10.38 -15.78 -26.79
C PRO A 138 11.68 -15.03 -26.49
N GLU A 139 11.84 -13.78 -26.95
CA GLU A 139 13.02 -12.98 -26.68
C GLU A 139 13.03 -12.49 -25.23
N LEU A 140 11.88 -12.11 -24.68
CA LEU A 140 11.75 -11.72 -23.28
C LEU A 140 11.94 -12.91 -22.34
N ILE A 141 11.39 -14.08 -22.69
CA ILE A 141 11.60 -15.32 -21.94
C ILE A 141 13.09 -15.71 -21.95
N ALA A 142 13.74 -15.62 -23.13
CA ALA A 142 15.17 -15.89 -23.23
C ALA A 142 16.00 -14.88 -22.43
N ALA A 143 15.65 -13.59 -22.46
CA ALA A 143 16.30 -12.56 -21.68
C ALA A 143 16.17 -12.79 -20.16
N ALA A 144 14.98 -13.17 -19.68
CA ALA A 144 14.76 -13.50 -18.28
C ALA A 144 15.60 -14.69 -17.78
N ARG A 145 16.11 -15.52 -18.70
CA ARG A 145 16.99 -16.67 -18.42
C ARG A 145 18.45 -16.42 -18.77
N ASN A 146 18.80 -15.23 -19.27
CA ASN A 146 20.15 -14.89 -19.69
C ASN A 146 20.88 -14.07 -18.62
N ARG A 147 22.07 -14.53 -18.21
CA ARG A 147 22.89 -13.82 -17.21
C ARG A 147 23.23 -12.39 -17.63
N ALA A 148 23.44 -12.17 -18.93
CA ALA A 148 23.77 -10.85 -19.47
C ALA A 148 22.67 -9.80 -19.21
N THR A 149 21.41 -10.22 -19.06
CA THR A 149 20.29 -9.33 -18.77
C THR A 149 20.36 -8.73 -17.36
N PHE A 150 20.93 -9.44 -16.39
CA PHE A 150 20.93 -8.98 -15.00
C PHE A 150 22.25 -8.37 -14.53
N GLY A 151 23.33 -8.53 -15.30
CA GLY A 151 24.67 -8.03 -14.95
C GLY A 151 25.22 -8.55 -13.62
N ASP A 152 26.48 -8.27 -13.30
CA ASP A 152 27.10 -8.77 -12.05
C ASP A 152 26.85 -7.86 -10.83
N ASN A 153 26.20 -6.71 -11.01
CA ASN A 153 26.19 -5.62 -10.04
C ASN A 153 25.19 -5.78 -8.87
N ARG A 154 24.30 -6.79 -8.88
CA ARG A 154 23.43 -7.10 -7.72
C ARG A 154 23.16 -8.60 -7.57
N PRO A 155 23.37 -9.19 -6.38
CA PRO A 155 23.08 -10.60 -6.15
C PRO A 155 21.56 -10.86 -6.11
N PRO A 156 21.12 -12.08 -6.46
CA PRO A 156 19.75 -12.53 -6.21
C PRO A 156 19.36 -12.47 -4.73
N LEU A 157 18.08 -12.70 -4.44
CA LEU A 157 17.65 -13.01 -3.08
C LEU A 157 18.42 -14.22 -2.53
N PRO A 158 18.51 -14.43 -1.20
CA PRO A 158 19.26 -15.55 -0.61
C PRO A 158 18.93 -16.93 -1.20
N GLY A 159 17.67 -17.13 -1.66
CA GLY A 159 17.21 -18.35 -2.33
C GLY A 159 17.59 -18.47 -3.82
N GLY A 160 18.38 -17.56 -4.37
CA GLY A 160 18.79 -17.56 -5.78
C GLY A 160 17.76 -16.98 -6.75
N THR A 161 16.65 -16.44 -6.26
CA THR A 161 15.55 -15.92 -7.09
C THR A 161 15.69 -14.43 -7.37
N ILE A 162 15.10 -14.01 -8.50
CA ILE A 162 14.99 -12.62 -8.89
C ILE A 162 13.63 -12.11 -8.40
N PRO A 163 13.58 -11.04 -7.58
CA PRO A 163 12.32 -10.51 -7.10
C PRO A 163 11.49 -9.94 -8.27
N LEU A 164 10.18 -9.85 -8.08
CA LEU A 164 9.18 -9.35 -9.04
C LEU A 164 8.91 -10.25 -10.23
N LEU A 165 9.91 -10.95 -10.80
CA LEU A 165 9.71 -11.80 -11.98
C LEU A 165 9.17 -13.18 -11.59
N MET A 166 8.20 -13.67 -12.36
CA MET A 166 7.62 -15.01 -12.16
C MET A 166 7.29 -15.70 -13.48
N TRP A 167 7.43 -17.03 -13.46
CA TRP A 167 6.95 -17.93 -14.49
C TRP A 167 5.50 -18.31 -14.23
N VAL A 168 4.71 -18.36 -15.30
CA VAL A 168 3.29 -18.72 -15.25
C VAL A 168 3.05 -19.86 -16.24
N PRO A 169 3.09 -21.12 -15.78
CA PRO A 169 2.65 -22.25 -16.59
C PRO A 169 1.17 -22.13 -16.95
N THR A 170 0.87 -22.13 -18.25
CA THR A 170 -0.49 -22.05 -18.79
C THR A 170 -0.74 -23.19 -19.76
N LYS A 171 -1.97 -23.29 -20.30
CA LYS A 171 -2.27 -24.24 -21.40
C LYS A 171 -1.52 -23.91 -22.70
N GLN A 172 -1.06 -22.68 -22.88
CA GLN A 172 -0.37 -22.20 -24.09
C GLN A 172 1.16 -22.35 -23.99
N GLY A 173 1.67 -22.70 -22.81
CA GLY A 173 3.10 -22.71 -22.50
C GLY A 173 3.42 -21.92 -21.23
N VAL A 174 4.70 -21.70 -20.97
CA VAL A 174 5.19 -20.94 -19.81
C VAL A 174 5.31 -19.46 -20.18
N ALA A 175 4.50 -18.61 -19.58
CA ALA A 175 4.61 -17.17 -19.73
C ALA A 175 5.59 -16.59 -18.70
N LEU A 176 6.14 -15.42 -19.02
CA LEU A 176 6.76 -14.53 -18.05
C LEU A 176 5.74 -13.50 -17.57
N SER A 177 5.77 -13.15 -16.29
CA SER A 177 4.93 -12.09 -15.73
C SER A 177 5.64 -11.39 -14.56
N LEU A 178 4.97 -10.40 -13.97
CA LEU A 178 5.43 -9.68 -12.79
C LEU A 178 4.48 -9.86 -11.61
N ALA A 179 5.02 -9.82 -10.40
CA ALA A 179 4.24 -9.83 -9.17
C ALA A 179 3.27 -8.64 -9.13
N ASN A 180 2.06 -8.88 -8.61
CA ASN A 180 1.05 -7.84 -8.44
C ASN A 180 1.23 -7.08 -7.11
N CYS A 181 0.74 -7.64 -6.01
CA CYS A 181 0.76 -6.96 -4.69
C CYS A 181 2.19 -6.82 -4.14
N ALA A 182 2.95 -7.92 -4.12
CA ALA A 182 4.31 -7.95 -3.62
C ALA A 182 5.25 -6.97 -4.35
N ALA A 183 4.95 -6.57 -5.57
CA ALA A 183 5.79 -5.61 -6.29
C ALA A 183 5.88 -4.23 -5.60
N CYS A 184 4.80 -3.80 -4.94
CA CYS A 184 4.75 -2.52 -4.24
C CYS A 184 4.74 -2.66 -2.71
N HIS A 185 4.40 -3.83 -2.19
CA HIS A 185 4.17 -4.06 -0.76
C HIS A 185 5.08 -5.13 -0.14
N GLN A 186 6.23 -5.42 -0.73
CA GLN A 186 7.17 -6.39 -0.17
C GLN A 186 8.63 -5.94 -0.39
N PRO A 187 9.09 -4.91 0.33
CA PRO A 187 10.50 -4.59 0.37
C PRO A 187 11.29 -5.76 0.94
N TYR A 188 12.54 -5.83 0.51
CA TYR A 188 13.55 -6.68 1.10
C TYR A 188 14.54 -5.79 1.87
N ARG A 189 15.20 -6.34 2.88
CA ARG A 189 16.29 -5.72 3.64
C ARG A 189 17.65 -6.10 3.04
N PRO A 190 18.76 -5.36 3.37
CA PRO A 190 20.14 -5.70 2.96
C PRO A 190 20.52 -7.17 3.14
N ASP A 191 20.01 -7.82 4.17
CA ASP A 191 20.22 -9.23 4.48
C ASP A 191 19.32 -10.20 3.69
N GLY A 192 18.44 -9.70 2.83
CA GLY A 192 17.50 -10.47 2.03
C GLY A 192 16.17 -10.78 2.71
N THR A 193 15.96 -10.33 3.95
CA THR A 193 14.69 -10.55 4.69
C THR A 193 13.57 -9.69 4.10
N SER A 194 12.41 -10.26 3.78
CA SER A 194 11.24 -9.51 3.32
C SER A 194 10.47 -8.87 4.48
N VAL A 195 9.76 -7.77 4.19
CA VAL A 195 8.78 -7.16 5.11
C VAL A 195 7.44 -7.02 4.40
N PRO A 196 6.63 -8.09 4.32
CA PRO A 196 5.34 -8.06 3.66
C PRO A 196 4.40 -7.00 4.24
N GLY A 197 3.73 -6.26 3.37
CA GLY A 197 2.84 -5.14 3.68
C GLY A 197 3.53 -3.77 3.73
N ALA A 198 4.82 -3.71 4.05
CA ALA A 198 5.57 -2.46 4.05
C ALA A 198 5.72 -1.93 2.61
N PRO A 199 5.82 -0.60 2.39
CA PRO A 199 5.99 -0.05 1.05
C PRO A 199 7.41 -0.28 0.51
N THR A 200 7.54 -0.81 -0.73
CA THR A 200 8.83 -1.24 -1.32
C THR A 200 9.92 -0.16 -1.36
N THR A 201 9.53 1.10 -1.40
CA THR A 201 10.42 2.27 -1.52
C THR A 201 10.92 2.81 -0.18
N SER A 202 10.46 2.29 0.94
CA SER A 202 11.03 2.63 2.25
C SER A 202 12.40 2.00 2.47
N MET A 203 12.76 0.98 1.68
CA MET A 203 14.04 0.27 1.76
C MET A 203 14.80 0.41 0.42
N ARG A 204 16.07 0.80 0.47
CA ARG A 204 16.90 1.21 -0.69
C ARG A 204 17.31 0.04 -1.61
N PHE A 205 16.36 -0.68 -2.18
CA PHE A 205 16.63 -1.67 -3.22
C PHE A 205 16.32 -1.12 -4.60
N SER A 206 17.36 -0.80 -5.35
CA SER A 206 17.25 -0.51 -6.77
C SER A 206 17.34 -1.82 -7.56
N PHE A 207 16.32 -2.10 -8.36
CA PHE A 207 16.26 -3.26 -9.25
C PHE A 207 16.48 -2.84 -10.71
N ALA A 208 17.54 -2.06 -10.99
CA ALA A 208 17.77 -1.41 -12.29
C ALA A 208 17.60 -2.35 -13.50
N ASN A 209 18.10 -3.57 -13.44
CA ASN A 209 18.05 -4.50 -14.59
C ASN A 209 16.69 -5.23 -14.72
N VAL A 210 16.00 -5.48 -13.59
CA VAL A 210 14.59 -5.92 -13.63
C VAL A 210 13.71 -4.79 -14.19
N ASN A 211 14.06 -3.53 -13.96
CA ASN A 211 13.34 -2.40 -14.51
C ASN A 211 13.45 -2.31 -16.04
N GLU A 212 14.56 -2.73 -16.64
CA GLU A 212 14.72 -2.78 -18.09
C GLU A 212 13.80 -3.82 -18.71
N LEU A 213 13.83 -5.06 -18.21
CA LEU A 213 12.96 -6.14 -18.70
C LEU A 213 11.47 -5.77 -18.52
N ARG A 214 11.12 -5.20 -17.36
CA ARG A 214 9.77 -4.64 -17.13
C ARG A 214 9.43 -3.56 -18.16
N GLY A 215 10.37 -2.68 -18.50
CA GLY A 215 10.17 -1.63 -19.50
C GLY A 215 9.91 -2.20 -20.90
N ARG A 216 10.61 -3.27 -21.28
CA ARG A 216 10.38 -3.99 -22.55
C ARG A 216 9.01 -4.67 -22.58
N ILE A 217 8.62 -5.39 -21.52
CA ILE A 217 7.28 -5.99 -21.40
C ILE A 217 6.20 -4.91 -21.51
N ARG A 218 6.39 -3.78 -20.82
CA ARG A 218 5.49 -2.63 -20.85
C ARG A 218 5.30 -2.09 -22.27
N SER A 219 6.39 -1.97 -23.02
CA SER A 219 6.36 -1.51 -24.41
C SER A 219 5.59 -2.48 -25.30
N ILE A 220 5.91 -3.77 -25.24
CA ILE A 220 5.26 -4.82 -26.07
C ILE A 220 3.77 -4.92 -25.75
N ASN A 221 3.40 -4.90 -24.47
CA ASN A 221 2.00 -4.99 -24.05
C ASN A 221 1.28 -3.64 -24.11
N SER A 222 1.92 -2.57 -24.61
CA SER A 222 1.35 -1.21 -24.70
C SER A 222 0.75 -0.75 -23.37
N LEU A 223 1.56 -0.69 -22.31
CA LEU A 223 1.12 -0.36 -20.95
C LEU A 223 1.68 0.99 -20.48
N VAL A 224 1.01 1.59 -19.49
CA VAL A 224 1.53 2.73 -18.72
C VAL A 224 2.03 2.23 -17.36
N ASP A 225 3.05 2.87 -16.76
CA ASP A 225 3.49 2.46 -15.42
C ASP A 225 2.37 2.63 -14.39
N GLY A 226 2.39 1.78 -13.36
CA GLY A 226 1.54 1.96 -12.20
C GLY A 226 0.44 0.94 -11.98
N GLY A 227 0.57 -0.24 -12.55
CA GLY A 227 -0.43 -1.30 -12.39
C GLY A 227 -1.77 -0.93 -12.99
N ALA A 228 -1.75 -0.23 -14.13
CA ALA A 228 -2.93 0.02 -14.93
C ALA A 228 -3.48 -1.31 -15.45
N PRO A 229 -4.76 -1.64 -15.23
CA PRO A 229 -5.35 -2.88 -15.75
C PRO A 229 -5.75 -2.75 -17.22
N PHE A 230 -5.03 -1.92 -18.00
CA PHE A 230 -5.38 -1.55 -19.37
C PHE A 230 -4.24 -1.82 -20.34
N PHE A 231 -4.57 -2.43 -21.47
CA PHE A 231 -3.76 -2.47 -22.68
C PHE A 231 -4.13 -1.27 -23.54
N MET A 232 -3.17 -0.41 -23.85
CA MET A 232 -3.40 0.82 -24.59
C MET A 232 -3.56 0.56 -26.09
N GLY A 233 -4.38 1.38 -26.75
CA GLY A 233 -4.56 1.32 -28.20
C GLY A 233 -3.41 1.98 -28.98
N SER A 234 -3.57 2.14 -30.30
CA SER A 234 -2.57 2.70 -31.21
C SER A 234 -2.30 4.21 -31.06
N ALA A 235 -2.87 4.86 -30.04
CA ALA A 235 -2.62 6.26 -29.75
C ALA A 235 -1.16 6.50 -29.33
N PRO A 236 -0.60 7.71 -29.47
CA PRO A 236 0.75 8.00 -28.99
C PRO A 236 0.83 7.96 -27.45
N LEU A 237 2.06 7.82 -26.91
CA LEU A 237 2.32 7.76 -25.47
C LEU A 237 1.64 8.91 -24.69
N GLY A 238 1.69 10.14 -25.20
CA GLY A 238 1.07 11.28 -24.53
C GLY A 238 -0.46 11.11 -24.35
N MET A 239 -1.13 10.52 -25.34
CA MET A 239 -2.55 10.16 -25.20
C MET A 239 -2.77 9.01 -24.22
N TRP A 240 -1.82 8.08 -24.07
CA TRP A 240 -1.90 7.07 -23.01
C TRP A 240 -1.78 7.71 -21.63
N LEU A 241 -0.84 8.64 -21.45
CA LEU A 241 -0.64 9.39 -20.21
C LEU A 241 -1.83 10.29 -19.90
N TYR A 242 -2.48 10.87 -20.92
CA TYR A 242 -3.73 11.61 -20.75
C TYR A 242 -4.83 10.70 -20.20
N GLN A 243 -5.07 9.53 -20.80
CA GLN A 243 -6.04 8.56 -20.30
C GLN A 243 -5.73 8.09 -18.86
N ALA A 244 -4.46 8.02 -18.49
CA ALA A 244 -4.00 7.56 -17.18
C ALA A 244 -4.04 8.64 -16.08
N SER A 245 -3.74 9.89 -16.41
CA SER A 245 -3.42 10.94 -15.41
C SER A 245 -4.18 12.26 -15.60
N ALA A 246 -4.81 12.50 -16.76
CA ALA A 246 -5.53 13.74 -16.97
C ALA A 246 -6.82 13.80 -16.14
N VAL A 247 -7.19 15.03 -15.81
CA VAL A 247 -8.36 15.46 -15.07
C VAL A 247 -9.15 16.41 -15.99
N PRO A 248 -9.96 15.90 -16.94
CA PRO A 248 -10.51 16.71 -18.04
C PRO A 248 -11.49 17.80 -17.59
N TRP A 249 -12.01 17.73 -16.37
CA TRP A 249 -12.80 18.81 -15.76
C TRP A 249 -11.95 19.98 -15.26
N ARG A 250 -10.61 19.86 -15.26
CA ARG A 250 -9.67 20.96 -15.05
C ARG A 250 -9.20 21.50 -16.39
N LYS A 251 -9.57 22.75 -16.66
CA LYS A 251 -9.21 23.46 -17.90
C LYS A 251 -7.88 24.21 -17.77
N ASP A 252 -6.85 23.56 -17.24
CA ASP A 252 -5.52 24.17 -17.10
C ASP A 252 -4.47 23.51 -18.00
N ALA A 253 -3.43 24.28 -18.35
CA ALA A 253 -2.38 23.84 -19.26
C ALA A 253 -1.63 22.59 -18.76
N ALA A 254 -1.52 22.43 -17.44
CA ALA A 254 -0.88 21.28 -16.82
C ALA A 254 -1.68 19.97 -17.02
N ASN A 255 -2.96 20.07 -17.36
CA ASN A 255 -3.77 18.92 -17.73
C ASN A 255 -3.64 18.53 -19.21
N GLU A 256 -3.42 19.51 -20.08
CA GLU A 256 -3.33 19.27 -21.52
C GLU A 256 -1.91 18.83 -21.95
N GLN A 257 -0.87 19.24 -21.21
CA GLN A 257 0.53 18.88 -21.48
C GLN A 257 0.80 17.37 -21.56
N TRP A 258 -0.08 16.52 -20.99
CA TRP A 258 0.05 15.07 -21.11
C TRP A 258 0.06 14.61 -22.56
N LYS A 259 -0.75 15.24 -23.43
CA LYS A 259 -0.97 14.81 -24.81
C LYS A 259 0.30 14.85 -25.66
N ASP A 260 1.18 15.79 -25.35
CA ASP A 260 2.40 16.07 -26.11
C ASP A 260 3.67 15.55 -25.41
N MET A 261 3.52 14.85 -24.27
CA MET A 261 4.65 14.38 -23.48
C MET A 261 5.47 13.32 -24.23
N THR A 262 6.77 13.59 -24.36
CA THR A 262 7.74 12.67 -24.96
C THR A 262 8.13 11.56 -23.99
N GLU A 263 8.69 10.47 -24.51
CA GLU A 263 9.20 9.38 -23.66
C GLU A 263 10.35 9.83 -22.75
N ALA A 264 11.21 10.74 -23.22
CA ALA A 264 12.30 11.29 -22.42
C ALA A 264 11.79 12.09 -21.22
N GLU A 265 10.81 12.98 -21.44
CA GLU A 265 10.16 13.75 -20.37
C GLU A 265 9.42 12.85 -19.40
N TYR A 266 8.66 11.87 -19.92
CA TYR A 266 7.98 10.88 -19.10
C TYR A 266 8.95 10.13 -18.18
N ASN A 267 10.07 9.64 -18.73
CA ASN A 267 11.08 8.93 -17.96
C ASN A 267 11.69 9.82 -16.86
N LEU A 268 12.01 11.08 -17.18
CA LEU A 268 12.53 12.07 -16.24
C LEU A 268 11.56 12.34 -15.07
N ILE A 269 10.28 12.60 -15.37
CA ILE A 269 9.26 12.88 -14.36
C ILE A 269 8.95 11.63 -13.53
N ARG A 270 8.87 10.45 -14.17
CA ARG A 270 8.66 9.18 -13.47
C ARG A 270 9.80 8.87 -12.49
N ASP A 271 11.05 9.11 -12.88
CA ASP A 271 12.19 8.81 -12.02
C ASP A 271 12.22 9.77 -10.81
N ALA A 272 11.88 11.04 -11.02
CA ALA A 272 11.62 12.00 -9.94
C ALA A 272 10.47 11.53 -9.03
N PHE A 273 9.35 11.07 -9.60
CA PHE A 273 8.22 10.53 -8.85
C PHE A 273 8.65 9.38 -7.94
N ARG A 274 9.48 8.44 -8.41
CA ARG A 274 9.91 7.28 -7.60
C ARG A 274 10.67 7.68 -6.34
N ALA A 275 11.27 8.87 -6.30
CA ALA A 275 11.91 9.40 -5.08
C ALA A 275 10.92 9.65 -3.92
N SER A 276 9.63 9.89 -4.22
CA SER A 276 8.54 9.95 -3.22
C SER A 276 8.35 8.67 -2.43
N GLY A 277 8.86 7.57 -2.97
CA GLY A 277 8.48 6.26 -2.52
C GLY A 277 7.05 5.85 -2.87
N GLY A 278 6.46 6.46 -3.89
CA GLY A 278 5.28 5.93 -4.55
C GLY A 278 5.63 5.12 -5.79
N THR A 279 4.60 4.50 -6.36
CA THR A 279 4.55 4.14 -7.79
C THR A 279 3.46 4.97 -8.45
N PRO A 280 3.62 5.46 -9.70
CA PRO A 280 2.52 6.08 -10.44
C PRO A 280 1.29 5.18 -10.36
N ARG A 281 0.09 5.73 -10.30
CA ARG A 281 -1.14 4.92 -10.32
C ARG A 281 -2.09 5.52 -11.34
N TRP A 282 -2.86 4.66 -11.98
CA TRP A 282 -4.02 5.09 -12.76
C TRP A 282 -4.91 5.99 -11.91
N ASN A 283 -5.53 7.00 -12.53
CA ASN A 283 -6.27 8.08 -11.88
C ASN A 283 -5.42 9.04 -11.00
N GLY A 284 -4.13 8.76 -10.79
CA GLY A 284 -3.18 9.63 -10.08
C GLY A 284 -2.57 10.70 -11.00
N SER A 285 -1.37 11.17 -10.64
CA SER A 285 -0.58 12.12 -11.44
C SER A 285 0.91 11.90 -11.20
N LEU A 286 1.75 12.09 -12.22
CA LEU A 286 3.21 12.09 -12.03
C LEU A 286 3.73 13.37 -11.37
N HIS A 287 2.95 14.45 -11.39
CA HIS A 287 3.32 15.73 -10.77
C HIS A 287 2.91 15.82 -9.29
N TYR A 288 1.88 15.07 -8.90
CA TYR A 288 1.33 15.04 -7.55
C TYR A 288 1.42 13.62 -7.01
N PRO A 289 2.60 13.21 -6.50
CA PRO A 289 2.81 11.83 -6.13
C PRO A 289 1.99 11.43 -4.90
N ALA A 290 1.67 10.14 -4.86
CA ALA A 290 1.17 9.48 -3.69
C ALA A 290 2.19 8.41 -3.29
N LYS A 291 2.72 8.51 -2.07
CA LYS A 291 3.51 7.44 -1.49
C LYS A 291 2.69 6.15 -1.46
N THR A 292 3.35 5.00 -1.63
CA THR A 292 2.73 3.70 -1.40
C THR A 292 2.30 3.57 0.08
N PRO A 293 1.02 3.29 0.36
CA PRO A 293 0.57 3.06 1.74
C PRO A 293 1.20 1.78 2.32
N ASP A 294 1.47 1.80 3.63
CA ASP A 294 1.75 0.56 4.37
C ASP A 294 0.45 -0.24 4.50
N LEU A 295 0.47 -1.55 4.35
CA LEU A 295 -0.69 -2.43 4.58
C LEU A 295 -0.73 -3.02 6.00
N ILE A 296 0.38 -2.98 6.74
CA ILE A 296 0.45 -3.52 8.10
C ILE A 296 -0.49 -2.72 9.01
N GLY A 297 -1.41 -3.43 9.66
CA GLY A 297 -2.44 -2.83 10.53
C GLY A 297 -3.57 -2.11 9.77
N ILE A 298 -3.80 -2.43 8.49
CA ILE A 298 -4.90 -1.83 7.72
C ILE A 298 -6.29 -2.21 8.25
N GLU A 299 -6.42 -3.35 8.95
CA GLU A 299 -7.66 -3.80 9.59
C GLU A 299 -8.30 -2.69 10.45
N ASP A 300 -7.46 -1.96 11.19
CA ASP A 300 -7.88 -0.90 12.11
C ASP A 300 -8.06 0.49 11.45
N ARG A 301 -7.95 0.58 10.11
CA ARG A 301 -7.96 1.87 9.39
C ARG A 301 -9.27 2.11 8.68
N LYS A 302 -9.83 3.31 8.82
CA LYS A 302 -11.10 3.68 8.17
C LYS A 302 -10.96 4.00 6.67
N TYR A 303 -9.78 4.43 6.24
CA TYR A 303 -9.52 4.87 4.87
C TYR A 303 -8.28 4.20 4.28
N ILE A 304 -8.43 3.66 3.07
CA ILE A 304 -7.40 2.81 2.45
C ILE A 304 -6.18 3.63 2.01
N ASP A 305 -6.37 4.63 1.16
CA ASP A 305 -5.28 5.45 0.61
C ASP A 305 -5.18 6.85 1.22
N HIS A 306 -4.20 7.63 0.78
CA HIS A 306 -3.85 8.94 1.36
C HIS A 306 -4.98 9.97 1.26
N THR A 307 -5.73 9.95 0.15
CA THR A 307 -6.84 10.86 -0.11
C THR A 307 -8.19 10.25 0.25
N ALA A 308 -8.22 9.11 0.94
CA ALA A 308 -9.46 8.45 1.34
C ALA A 308 -10.43 8.23 0.16
N THR A 309 -9.91 7.78 -0.99
CA THR A 309 -10.75 7.48 -2.15
C THR A 309 -11.82 6.44 -1.83
N HIS A 310 -11.53 5.52 -0.91
CA HIS A 310 -12.45 4.47 -0.50
C HIS A 310 -12.41 4.27 1.01
N LEU A 311 -13.61 4.01 1.56
CA LEU A 311 -13.78 3.53 2.92
C LEU A 311 -13.30 2.08 3.06
N HIS A 312 -12.93 1.74 4.29
CA HIS A 312 -12.63 0.39 4.72
C HIS A 312 -13.55 0.03 5.89
N ARG A 313 -14.69 -0.59 5.58
CA ARG A 313 -15.73 -0.99 6.55
C ARG A 313 -15.57 -2.45 7.00
N GLY A 314 -14.70 -3.21 6.35
CA GLY A 314 -14.42 -4.61 6.64
C GLY A 314 -13.80 -5.32 5.45
N ILE A 315 -13.66 -6.64 5.58
CA ILE A 315 -12.86 -7.47 4.66
C ILE A 315 -13.32 -7.39 3.20
N GLY A 316 -14.64 -7.30 2.96
CA GLY A 316 -15.19 -7.16 1.60
C GLY A 316 -14.75 -5.88 0.90
N ASP A 317 -14.52 -4.78 1.63
CA ASP A 317 -13.99 -3.54 1.03
C ASP A 317 -12.51 -3.69 0.67
N LEU A 318 -11.73 -4.43 1.45
CA LEU A 318 -10.33 -4.72 1.12
C LEU A 318 -10.23 -5.65 -0.11
N MET A 319 -11.06 -6.69 -0.17
CA MET A 319 -11.19 -7.57 -1.35
C MET A 319 -11.50 -6.75 -2.60
N ARG A 320 -12.50 -5.87 -2.51
CA ARG A 320 -12.94 -5.02 -3.62
C ARG A 320 -11.89 -4.00 -4.03
N TYR A 321 -11.20 -3.39 -3.07
CA TYR A 321 -10.11 -2.47 -3.37
C TYR A 321 -8.96 -3.19 -4.08
N ALA A 322 -8.58 -4.38 -3.62
CA ALA A 322 -7.55 -5.19 -4.28
C ALA A 322 -7.91 -5.51 -5.73
N ALA A 323 -9.14 -5.94 -5.99
CA ALA A 323 -9.63 -6.20 -7.35
C ALA A 323 -9.71 -4.91 -8.21
N LEU A 324 -10.22 -3.80 -7.65
CA LEU A 324 -10.29 -2.49 -8.34
C LEU A 324 -8.92 -2.09 -8.86
N VAL A 325 -7.91 -2.15 -7.99
CA VAL A 325 -6.58 -1.61 -8.29
C VAL A 325 -5.67 -2.59 -9.05
N SER A 326 -6.16 -3.79 -9.36
CA SER A 326 -5.43 -4.83 -10.09
C SER A 326 -6.05 -5.19 -11.45
N PHE A 327 -7.38 -5.23 -11.57
CA PHE A 327 -8.02 -5.71 -12.80
C PHE A 327 -9.44 -5.16 -13.08
N ALA A 328 -10.08 -4.47 -12.14
CA ALA A 328 -11.50 -4.09 -12.26
C ALA A 328 -11.77 -2.56 -12.30
N GLU A 329 -10.76 -1.76 -12.64
CA GLU A 329 -10.91 -0.31 -12.87
C GLU A 329 -11.77 -0.02 -14.11
N ASP A 330 -12.64 0.99 -13.99
CA ASP A 330 -13.52 1.47 -15.08
C ASP A 330 -13.02 2.79 -15.68
N ALA A 331 -12.28 3.57 -14.88
CA ALA A 331 -11.66 4.86 -15.23
C ALA A 331 -12.63 6.01 -15.54
N ASP A 332 -13.94 5.82 -15.41
CA ASP A 332 -14.96 6.81 -15.76
C ASP A 332 -15.46 7.61 -14.54
N PHE A 333 -15.83 8.87 -14.79
CA PHE A 333 -16.19 9.84 -13.74
C PHE A 333 -17.34 10.73 -14.21
N GLY A 334 -18.56 10.47 -13.71
CA GLY A 334 -19.75 11.22 -14.12
C GLY A 334 -19.95 11.18 -15.65
N PRO A 335 -19.96 12.33 -16.37
CA PRO A 335 -20.06 12.35 -17.83
C PRO A 335 -18.73 12.10 -18.55
N HIS A 336 -17.60 12.05 -17.84
CA HIS A 336 -16.28 11.90 -18.44
C HIS A 336 -15.99 10.42 -18.71
N ARG A 337 -15.72 10.13 -19.99
CA ARG A 337 -15.27 8.83 -20.48
C ARG A 337 -13.78 8.92 -20.79
N MET A 338 -12.97 8.19 -20.04
CA MET A 338 -11.53 8.43 -20.02
C MET A 338 -10.76 7.54 -20.99
N LEU A 339 -11.30 6.37 -21.33
CA LEU A 339 -10.65 5.42 -22.23
C LEU A 339 -10.91 5.78 -23.69
N SER A 340 -9.85 5.80 -24.50
CA SER A 340 -9.97 5.99 -25.95
C SER A 340 -10.36 4.70 -26.66
N GLY A 341 -10.84 4.81 -27.90
CA GLY A 341 -11.02 3.66 -28.78
C GLY A 341 -9.74 2.80 -28.87
N GLY A 342 -9.88 1.48 -28.71
CA GLY A 342 -8.77 0.54 -28.75
C GLY A 342 -8.09 0.26 -27.40
N THR A 343 -8.29 1.10 -26.37
CA THR A 343 -7.85 0.79 -25.01
C THR A 343 -8.75 -0.30 -24.42
N LYS A 344 -8.16 -1.37 -23.88
CA LYS A 344 -8.89 -2.53 -23.36
C LYS A 344 -8.51 -2.82 -21.94
N ARG A 345 -9.51 -3.01 -21.07
CA ARG A 345 -9.26 -3.56 -19.73
C ARG A 345 -8.87 -5.03 -19.84
N VAL A 346 -8.01 -5.48 -18.94
CA VAL A 346 -7.76 -6.90 -18.71
C VAL A 346 -9.09 -7.66 -18.56
N GLN A 347 -9.18 -8.81 -19.22
CA GLN A 347 -10.37 -9.67 -19.23
C GLN A 347 -10.17 -10.88 -18.33
N ALA A 348 -9.86 -10.62 -17.05
CA ALA A 348 -9.63 -11.64 -16.06
C ALA A 348 -9.88 -11.10 -14.65
N ARG A 349 -10.20 -11.99 -13.71
CA ARG A 349 -10.27 -11.70 -12.29
C ARG A 349 -9.72 -12.84 -11.45
N LEU A 350 -9.31 -12.55 -10.23
CA LEU A 350 -9.13 -13.56 -9.19
C LEU A 350 -10.50 -14.10 -8.72
N PRO A 351 -10.57 -15.35 -8.21
CA PRO A 351 -11.75 -15.83 -7.53
C PRO A 351 -11.98 -15.07 -6.20
N ASP A 352 -13.24 -15.01 -5.73
CA ASP A 352 -13.58 -14.30 -4.48
C ASP A 352 -12.85 -14.93 -3.28
N GLU A 353 -12.66 -16.25 -3.31
CA GLU A 353 -11.89 -17.00 -2.33
C GLU A 353 -10.43 -16.55 -2.26
N ALA A 354 -9.80 -16.23 -3.40
CA ALA A 354 -8.42 -15.75 -3.42
C ALA A 354 -8.31 -14.33 -2.86
N LEU A 355 -9.27 -13.46 -3.18
CA LEU A 355 -9.31 -12.11 -2.64
C LEU A 355 -9.59 -12.12 -1.14
N TYR A 356 -10.46 -13.02 -0.67
CA TYR A 356 -10.72 -13.21 0.75
C TYR A 356 -9.50 -13.72 1.51
N ALA A 357 -8.84 -14.77 0.98
CA ALA A 357 -7.59 -15.27 1.53
C ALA A 357 -6.52 -14.17 1.60
N LEU A 358 -6.34 -13.41 0.50
CA LEU A 358 -5.44 -12.27 0.44
C LEU A 358 -5.76 -11.22 1.52
N ALA A 359 -7.03 -10.87 1.69
CA ALA A 359 -7.46 -9.89 2.67
C ALA A 359 -7.21 -10.38 4.12
N LEU A 360 -7.46 -11.66 4.42
CA LEU A 360 -7.12 -12.28 5.70
C LEU A 360 -5.61 -12.23 5.98
N TYR A 361 -4.80 -12.57 4.97
CA TYR A 361 -3.36 -12.47 5.10
C TYR A 361 -2.92 -11.04 5.39
N ILE A 362 -3.44 -10.06 4.65
CA ILE A 362 -3.14 -8.64 4.86
C ILE A 362 -3.52 -8.18 6.27
N TYR A 363 -4.68 -8.60 6.80
CA TYR A 363 -5.07 -8.31 8.20
C TYR A 363 -4.14 -8.98 9.22
N SER A 364 -3.63 -10.18 8.91
CA SER A 364 -2.71 -10.92 9.79
C SER A 364 -1.30 -10.31 9.88
N LEU A 365 -0.92 -9.44 8.93
CA LEU A 365 0.43 -8.89 8.83
C LEU A 365 0.87 -8.18 10.11
N LYS A 366 2.10 -8.45 10.54
CA LYS A 366 2.73 -7.84 11.70
C LYS A 366 3.93 -6.98 11.28
N PRO A 367 4.18 -5.86 11.98
CA PRO A 367 5.40 -5.10 11.75
C PRO A 367 6.62 -5.94 12.09
N PRO A 368 7.77 -5.67 11.45
CA PRO A 368 9.00 -6.31 11.85
C PRO A 368 9.39 -5.91 13.29
N PRO A 369 10.23 -6.70 13.98
CA PRO A 369 10.76 -6.32 15.28
C PRO A 369 11.35 -4.92 15.25
N ASN A 370 10.91 -4.06 16.17
CA ASN A 370 11.42 -2.70 16.28
C ASN A 370 12.79 -2.71 16.98
N PRO A 371 13.88 -2.26 16.33
CA PRO A 371 15.19 -2.21 16.97
C PRO A 371 15.35 -1.03 17.94
N ASN A 372 14.41 -0.08 17.96
CA ASN A 372 14.51 1.13 18.78
C ASN A 372 13.91 0.88 20.18
N PRO A 373 14.70 1.01 21.25
CA PRO A 373 14.22 0.78 22.60
C PRO A 373 13.34 1.93 23.10
N PHE A 374 12.45 1.64 24.05
CA PHE A 374 11.75 2.66 24.83
C PHE A 374 12.55 3.02 26.08
N ASP A 375 13.56 3.88 25.91
CA ASP A 375 14.44 4.36 26.97
C ASP A 375 13.92 5.66 27.62
N GLU A 376 14.75 6.30 28.46
CA GLU A 376 14.39 7.55 29.14
C GLU A 376 14.12 8.70 28.17
N GLN A 377 14.87 8.75 27.06
CA GLN A 377 14.70 9.77 26.03
C GLN A 377 13.36 9.57 25.28
N ALA A 378 13.04 8.33 24.91
CA ALA A 378 11.73 8.00 24.33
C ALA A 378 10.57 8.29 25.30
N ARG A 379 10.75 8.03 26.60
CA ARG A 379 9.76 8.36 27.64
C ARG A 379 9.56 9.87 27.79
N ALA A 380 10.60 10.67 27.60
CA ALA A 380 10.47 12.13 27.55
C ALA A 380 9.72 12.57 26.28
N GLY A 381 10.06 11.98 25.14
CA GLY A 381 9.40 12.22 23.86
C GLY A 381 7.90 11.90 23.87
N GLU A 382 7.50 10.85 24.58
CA GLU A 382 6.08 10.49 24.77
C GLU A 382 5.28 11.63 25.42
N ARG A 383 5.86 12.34 26.39
CA ARG A 383 5.21 13.50 27.03
C ARG A 383 5.04 14.66 26.05
N THR A 384 6.06 14.94 25.25
CA THR A 384 6.01 15.94 24.18
C THR A 384 4.96 15.58 23.13
N PHE A 385 4.91 14.30 22.75
CA PHE A 385 3.92 13.75 21.83
C PHE A 385 2.49 13.91 22.35
N ALA A 386 2.25 13.57 23.61
CA ALA A 386 0.92 13.67 24.23
C ALA A 386 0.37 15.10 24.19
N ARG A 387 1.24 16.11 24.40
CA ARG A 387 0.86 17.53 24.37
C ARG A 387 0.65 18.08 22.96
N THR A 388 1.38 17.58 21.97
CA THR A 388 1.51 18.26 20.65
C THR A 388 0.84 17.49 19.52
N CYS A 389 0.82 16.16 19.58
CA CYS A 389 0.51 15.30 18.44
C CYS A 389 -0.75 14.44 18.63
N ALA A 390 -1.06 14.08 19.88
CA ALA A 390 -2.07 13.07 20.19
C ALA A 390 -3.52 13.46 19.80
N GLY A 391 -3.80 14.74 19.58
CA GLY A 391 -5.10 15.20 19.09
C GLY A 391 -5.48 14.67 17.70
N CYS A 392 -4.49 14.44 16.84
CA CYS A 392 -4.68 13.78 15.55
C CYS A 392 -4.15 12.34 15.57
N HIS A 393 -2.97 12.12 16.17
CA HIS A 393 -2.30 10.83 16.22
C HIS A 393 -2.60 10.10 17.53
N THR A 394 -3.87 9.79 17.76
CA THR A 394 -4.37 9.26 19.04
C THR A 394 -3.97 7.80 19.28
N PRO A 395 -3.33 7.44 20.42
CA PRO A 395 -3.08 6.04 20.80
C PRO A 395 -4.40 5.24 21.01
N PRO A 396 -4.39 3.91 20.90
CA PRO A 396 -3.22 3.05 20.64
C PRO A 396 -2.90 2.93 19.14
N LEU A 397 -3.75 3.42 18.24
CA LEU A 397 -3.54 3.34 16.79
C LEU A 397 -2.61 4.42 16.25
N TYR A 398 -2.35 5.46 17.04
CA TYR A 398 -1.62 6.66 16.65
C TYR A 398 -2.20 7.34 15.40
N THR A 399 -3.53 7.29 15.30
CA THR A 399 -4.40 7.98 14.36
C THR A 399 -5.79 8.01 14.97
N ASN A 400 -6.51 9.11 14.76
CA ASN A 400 -7.92 9.22 15.08
C ASN A 400 -8.83 8.68 13.95
N ASN A 401 -8.27 8.14 12.86
CA ASN A 401 -8.99 7.68 11.68
C ASN A 401 -9.88 8.76 11.03
N GLN A 402 -9.51 10.04 11.16
CA GLN A 402 -10.22 11.17 10.56
C GLN A 402 -9.51 11.71 9.32
N LEU A 403 -10.21 12.61 8.63
CA LEU A 403 -9.77 13.32 7.44
C LEU A 403 -9.52 14.79 7.77
N THR A 404 -8.40 15.34 7.33
CA THR A 404 -8.19 16.79 7.27
C THR A 404 -8.52 17.32 5.88
N LEU A 405 -8.76 18.62 5.78
CA LEU A 405 -9.01 19.30 4.51
C LEU A 405 -7.70 19.54 3.77
N ALA A 406 -7.69 19.30 2.46
CA ALA A 406 -6.67 19.88 1.60
C ALA A 406 -6.75 21.41 1.66
N GLU A 407 -5.60 22.08 1.60
CA GLU A 407 -5.57 23.54 1.55
C GLU A 407 -6.39 24.07 0.35
N GLY A 408 -7.27 25.03 0.60
CA GLY A 408 -8.17 25.59 -0.41
C GLY A 408 -9.42 24.75 -0.71
N PHE A 409 -9.63 23.61 -0.03
CA PHE A 409 -10.84 22.81 -0.21
C PHE A 409 -11.96 23.24 0.73
N THR A 410 -13.16 23.43 0.16
CA THR A 410 -14.39 23.60 0.93
C THR A 410 -15.26 22.36 0.72
N PRO A 411 -15.50 21.54 1.76
CA PRO A 411 -16.38 20.39 1.65
C PRO A 411 -17.77 20.78 1.16
N PRO A 412 -18.39 19.98 0.28
CA PRO A 412 -19.77 20.22 -0.13
C PRO A 412 -20.72 20.00 1.05
N GLN A 413 -21.85 20.71 1.07
CA GLN A 413 -22.83 20.61 2.16
C GLN A 413 -23.42 19.20 2.31
N ASP A 414 -23.54 18.48 1.19
CA ASP A 414 -24.06 17.11 1.10
C ASP A 414 -22.96 16.04 1.20
N LYS A 415 -21.80 16.37 1.79
CA LYS A 415 -20.72 15.38 2.01
C LYS A 415 -21.27 14.14 2.72
N PRO A 416 -20.80 12.93 2.38
CA PRO A 416 -21.27 11.72 3.05
C PRO A 416 -21.05 11.77 4.57
N ALA A 417 -22.08 11.42 5.34
CA ALA A 417 -22.02 11.39 6.81
C ALA A 417 -21.03 10.34 7.33
N SER A 418 -20.69 9.35 6.50
CA SER A 418 -19.69 8.32 6.78
C SER A 418 -18.26 8.87 6.85
N LEU A 419 -18.00 10.09 6.34
CA LEU A 419 -16.69 10.73 6.39
C LEU A 419 -16.51 11.53 7.69
N ASP A 420 -15.60 11.07 8.54
CA ASP A 420 -15.16 11.77 9.74
C ASP A 420 -14.15 12.85 9.34
N VAL A 421 -14.62 14.08 9.22
CA VAL A 421 -13.82 15.21 8.74
C VAL A 421 -13.54 16.17 9.89
N LEU A 422 -12.27 16.47 10.09
CA LEU A 422 -11.80 17.60 10.88
C LEU A 422 -11.90 18.88 10.04
N PRO A 423 -12.53 19.95 10.55
CA PRO A 423 -12.69 21.22 9.84
C PRO A 423 -11.39 22.04 9.87
N LEU A 424 -10.24 21.42 9.54
CA LEU A 424 -8.94 22.06 9.50
C LEU A 424 -8.10 21.51 8.34
N SER A 425 -7.27 22.37 7.77
CA SER A 425 -6.15 21.97 6.91
C SER A 425 -4.86 22.07 7.71
N VAL A 426 -3.92 21.17 7.42
CA VAL A 426 -2.56 21.24 7.95
C VAL A 426 -1.59 21.91 6.97
N GLY A 427 -2.06 22.45 5.84
CA GLY A 427 -1.22 23.21 4.88
C GLY A 427 -0.23 22.39 4.05
N THR A 428 -0.37 21.06 4.00
CA THR A 428 0.42 20.21 3.10
C THR A 428 -0.05 20.40 1.65
N ASP A 429 0.82 20.12 0.67
CA ASP A 429 0.51 20.27 -0.76
C ASP A 429 -0.90 19.73 -1.11
N PRO A 430 -1.79 20.54 -1.69
CA PRO A 430 -3.15 20.10 -1.98
C PRO A 430 -3.28 19.38 -3.34
N GLY A 431 -2.18 19.28 -4.11
CA GLY A 431 -2.20 18.78 -5.48
C GLY A 431 -2.72 17.36 -5.60
N LEU A 432 -2.28 16.44 -4.74
CA LEU A 432 -2.80 15.06 -4.80
C LEU A 432 -4.33 15.03 -4.55
N ALA A 433 -4.80 15.78 -3.56
CA ALA A 433 -6.22 15.81 -3.16
C ALA A 433 -7.14 16.66 -4.07
N LEU A 434 -6.62 17.62 -4.84
CA LEU A 434 -7.43 18.53 -5.65
C LEU A 434 -7.18 18.44 -7.15
N LYS A 435 -6.01 17.93 -7.55
CA LYS A 435 -5.51 18.00 -8.92
C LYS A 435 -5.35 16.63 -9.58
N THR A 436 -5.97 15.58 -9.03
CA THR A 436 -5.96 14.22 -9.58
C THR A 436 -7.37 13.61 -9.57
N ARG A 437 -7.58 12.52 -10.31
CA ARG A 437 -8.85 11.76 -10.28
C ARG A 437 -8.98 10.87 -9.04
N LYS A 438 -7.92 10.74 -8.24
CA LYS A 438 -7.95 10.21 -6.87
C LYS A 438 -8.12 11.30 -5.80
N GLY A 439 -8.27 12.56 -6.22
CA GLY A 439 -8.39 13.70 -5.32
C GLY A 439 -9.81 13.88 -4.80
N THR A 440 -10.00 13.67 -3.50
CA THR A 440 -11.30 13.81 -2.82
C THR A 440 -11.44 15.14 -2.07
N GLY A 441 -10.37 15.95 -2.03
CA GLY A 441 -10.30 17.17 -1.21
C GLY A 441 -9.87 16.92 0.23
N TYR A 442 -9.63 15.65 0.59
CA TYR A 442 -9.26 15.25 1.94
C TYR A 442 -7.89 14.55 1.98
N TYR A 443 -7.25 14.60 3.15
CA TYR A 443 -6.14 13.73 3.51
C TYR A 443 -6.46 12.97 4.79
N LYS A 444 -6.20 11.66 4.83
CA LYS A 444 -6.32 10.92 6.08
C LYS A 444 -5.21 11.29 7.06
N VAL A 445 -5.52 11.30 8.34
CA VAL A 445 -4.49 11.30 9.40
C VAL A 445 -3.86 9.90 9.44
N PRO A 446 -2.58 9.71 9.03
CA PRO A 446 -1.99 8.38 8.99
C PRO A 446 -1.68 7.85 10.40
N SER A 447 -1.81 6.54 10.59
CA SER A 447 -1.28 5.85 11.78
C SER A 447 0.23 6.01 11.86
N LEU A 448 0.77 6.39 13.02
CA LEU A 448 2.22 6.45 13.24
C LEU A 448 2.87 5.13 13.67
N LYS A 449 2.10 4.06 13.96
CA LYS A 449 2.69 2.72 14.17
C LYS A 449 3.59 2.34 13.00
N GLY A 450 4.81 1.88 13.24
CA GLY A 450 5.77 1.50 12.21
C GLY A 450 6.39 2.68 11.45
N VAL A 451 6.25 3.92 11.93
CA VAL A 451 6.82 5.10 11.27
C VAL A 451 8.33 4.97 11.07
N TRP A 452 9.03 4.26 11.96
CA TRP A 452 10.48 4.05 11.91
C TRP A 452 11.00 3.30 10.67
N TYR A 453 10.23 2.39 10.04
CA TYR A 453 10.67 1.63 8.86
C TYR A 453 10.06 2.10 7.54
N ARG A 454 9.15 3.09 7.58
CA ARG A 454 8.38 3.51 6.40
C ARG A 454 9.08 4.58 5.56
N GLY A 455 10.01 5.35 6.12
CA GLY A 455 10.67 6.49 5.47
C GLY A 455 9.68 7.47 4.80
N ARG A 456 10.15 8.36 3.93
CA ARG A 456 9.32 9.15 2.98
C ARG A 456 8.00 9.63 3.60
N TYR A 457 8.02 10.64 4.46
CA TYR A 457 6.84 11.13 5.17
C TYR A 457 6.00 12.09 4.33
N LEU A 458 4.82 12.41 4.85
CA LEU A 458 3.71 13.07 4.16
C LEU A 458 3.10 12.19 3.06
N HIS A 459 2.01 12.66 2.46
CA HIS A 459 1.30 11.92 1.41
C HIS A 459 2.11 11.81 0.11
N ASP A 460 2.98 12.79 -0.16
CA ASP A 460 3.78 12.93 -1.38
C ASP A 460 5.21 12.41 -1.23
N GLY A 461 5.58 11.93 -0.03
CA GLY A 461 6.91 11.41 0.26
C GLY A 461 8.05 12.42 0.10
N SER A 462 7.75 13.72 0.19
CA SER A 462 8.72 14.82 0.07
C SER A 462 9.77 14.82 1.18
N VAL A 463 9.40 14.38 2.39
CA VAL A 463 10.28 14.36 3.57
C VAL A 463 10.95 12.99 3.69
N ALA A 464 12.27 12.88 3.71
CA ALA A 464 12.98 11.61 3.78
C ALA A 464 13.05 10.98 5.17
N SER A 465 13.20 11.80 6.21
CA SER A 465 13.50 11.34 7.59
C SER A 465 12.72 12.12 8.65
N LEU A 466 12.70 11.60 9.88
CA LEU A 466 12.03 12.29 11.00
C LEU A 466 12.78 13.58 11.36
N GLU A 467 14.11 13.57 11.20
CA GLU A 467 14.94 14.76 11.35
C GLU A 467 14.53 15.85 10.37
N GLU A 468 14.33 15.52 9.09
CA GLU A 468 13.85 16.48 8.10
C GLU A 468 12.43 16.93 8.43
N MET A 469 11.53 16.01 8.85
CA MET A 469 10.15 16.33 9.22
C MET A 469 10.05 17.44 10.26
N PHE A 470 10.93 17.39 11.26
CA PHE A 470 10.95 18.36 12.36
C PHE A 470 12.00 19.45 12.19
N ASN A 471 12.67 19.58 11.04
CA ASN A 471 13.61 20.66 10.78
C ASN A 471 12.90 21.88 10.16
N PRO A 472 12.87 23.06 10.83
CA PRO A 472 12.25 24.27 10.29
C PRO A 472 12.83 24.73 8.94
N ASP A 473 14.08 24.37 8.64
CA ASP A 473 14.69 24.70 7.35
C ASP A 473 13.93 24.13 6.16
N ARG A 474 13.15 23.04 6.35
CA ARG A 474 12.33 22.48 5.27
C ARG A 474 11.29 23.45 4.71
N LEU A 475 10.94 24.50 5.46
CA LEU A 475 9.97 25.52 5.02
C LEU A 475 10.58 26.58 4.09
N LYS A 476 11.91 26.62 3.93
CA LYS A 476 12.61 27.60 3.10
C LYS A 476 12.66 27.13 1.64
N ASP A 477 12.53 28.05 0.69
CA ASP A 477 12.65 27.74 -0.74
C ASP A 477 14.05 27.25 -1.16
N THR A 478 15.05 27.51 -0.31
CA THR A 478 16.44 27.03 -0.47
C THR A 478 16.65 25.60 0.03
N HIS A 479 15.64 24.98 0.66
CA HIS A 479 15.74 23.60 1.16
C HIS A 479 15.94 22.62 0.01
N VAL A 480 16.76 21.59 0.23
CA VAL A 480 16.93 20.46 -0.70
C VAL A 480 16.17 19.27 -0.10
N PRO A 481 14.97 18.94 -0.60
CA PRO A 481 14.21 17.77 -0.16
C PRO A 481 15.03 16.49 -0.19
N GLY A 482 15.00 15.71 0.89
CA GLY A 482 15.60 14.37 0.88
C GLY A 482 14.75 13.35 0.12
N GLY A 483 13.46 13.64 -0.09
CA GLY A 483 12.46 12.78 -0.73
C GLY A 483 12.07 13.23 -2.14
N PHE A 484 10.76 13.31 -2.41
CA PHE A 484 10.25 13.80 -3.68
C PHE A 484 10.68 15.24 -3.96
N ILE A 485 11.22 15.45 -5.16
CA ILE A 485 11.46 16.75 -5.76
C ILE A 485 11.02 16.66 -7.23
N PRO A 486 10.25 17.63 -7.76
CA PRO A 486 9.85 17.62 -9.16
C PRO A 486 11.07 17.62 -10.09
N ALA A 487 10.92 17.00 -11.25
CA ALA A 487 12.01 16.92 -12.21
C ALA A 487 12.50 18.33 -12.63
N GLY A 488 13.81 18.50 -12.72
CA GLY A 488 14.45 19.79 -13.03
C GLY A 488 14.52 20.78 -11.86
N VAL A 489 13.84 20.50 -10.73
CA VAL A 489 13.91 21.31 -9.52
C VAL A 489 15.06 20.83 -8.63
N LYS A 490 15.81 21.76 -8.02
CA LYS A 490 16.93 21.45 -7.11
C LYS A 490 16.65 21.79 -5.66
N THR A 491 15.87 22.85 -5.42
CA THR A 491 15.44 23.28 -4.08
C THR A 491 13.96 23.61 -4.10
N ARG A 492 13.29 23.40 -2.97
CA ARG A 492 11.90 23.85 -2.73
C ARG A 492 11.56 23.73 -1.25
N ALA A 493 10.63 24.57 -0.81
CA ALA A 493 9.97 24.37 0.47
C ALA A 493 9.11 23.09 0.47
N ILE A 494 9.05 22.43 1.63
CA ILE A 494 8.09 21.40 1.99
C ILE A 494 7.16 22.01 3.04
N LYS A 495 6.07 22.64 2.58
CA LYS A 495 5.12 23.37 3.44
C LYS A 495 4.14 22.44 4.16
N GLY A 496 3.54 22.96 5.23
CA GLY A 496 2.50 22.27 5.98
C GLY A 496 2.99 21.31 7.04
N HIS A 497 2.03 20.84 7.85
CA HIS A 497 2.22 20.01 9.02
C HIS A 497 3.35 20.56 9.91
N GLU A 498 3.23 21.82 10.31
CA GLU A 498 4.28 22.54 11.06
C GLU A 498 4.34 22.19 12.55
N PHE A 499 3.47 21.28 13.01
CA PHE A 499 3.47 20.77 14.37
C PHE A 499 4.84 20.18 14.74
N GLY A 500 5.40 20.64 15.86
CA GLY A 500 6.71 20.22 16.35
C GLY A 500 7.90 21.03 15.83
N LEU A 501 7.72 21.94 14.87
CA LEU A 501 8.83 22.75 14.34
C LEU A 501 9.36 23.79 15.33
N SER A 502 8.52 24.23 16.27
CA SER A 502 8.89 25.17 17.33
C SER A 502 9.53 24.51 18.56
N LEU A 503 9.63 23.17 18.59
CA LEU A 503 10.27 22.45 19.69
C LEU A 503 11.76 22.80 19.76
N SER A 504 12.29 22.81 20.98
CA SER A 504 13.73 22.91 21.21
C SER A 504 14.46 21.72 20.56
N ALA A 505 15.78 21.84 20.38
CA ALA A 505 16.57 20.75 19.81
C ALA A 505 16.47 19.46 20.66
N GLU A 506 16.39 19.61 21.99
CA GLU A 506 16.24 18.51 22.94
C GLU A 506 14.84 17.87 22.84
N GLU A 507 13.77 18.65 22.95
CA GLU A 507 12.39 18.15 22.84
C GLU A 507 12.15 17.47 21.48
N ARG A 508 12.78 17.97 20.42
CA ARG A 508 12.72 17.38 19.08
C ARG A 508 13.43 16.03 19.04
N ALA A 509 14.63 15.93 19.61
CA ALA A 509 15.38 14.67 19.66
C ALA A 509 14.61 13.61 20.47
N GLU A 510 14.02 14.02 21.60
CA GLU A 510 13.14 13.19 22.42
C GLU A 510 11.91 12.71 21.64
N LEU A 511 11.20 13.62 20.97
CA LEU A 511 10.03 13.28 20.14
C LEU A 511 10.41 12.28 19.05
N ILE A 512 11.54 12.47 18.36
CA ILE A 512 12.03 11.54 17.34
C ILE A 512 12.36 10.17 17.96
N ALA A 513 12.99 10.13 19.14
CA ALA A 513 13.27 8.89 19.86
C ALA A 513 11.96 8.14 20.16
N PHE A 514 10.94 8.82 20.68
CA PHE A 514 9.62 8.22 20.91
C PHE A 514 8.98 7.70 19.64
N LEU A 515 8.92 8.50 18.57
CA LEU A 515 8.32 8.09 17.30
C LEU A 515 9.02 6.86 16.71
N ARG A 516 10.32 6.70 16.92
CA ARG A 516 11.05 5.51 16.50
C ARG A 516 10.62 4.24 17.23
N THR A 517 10.04 4.35 18.43
CA THR A 517 9.51 3.20 19.19
C THR A 517 8.15 2.70 18.68
N LEU A 518 7.44 3.52 17.89
CA LEU A 518 6.10 3.22 17.35
C LEU A 518 6.14 2.40 16.07
#